data_AF-A0A1C4WF62-F1
#
_entry.id   AF-A0A1C4WF62-F1
#
_cell.length_a   1.000
_cell.length_b   1.000
_cell.length_c   1.000
_cell.angle_alpha   90.00
_cell.angle_beta   90.00
_cell.angle_gamma   90.00
#
_symmetry.space_group_name_H-M   'P 1'
#
loop_
_entity.id
_entity.type
_entity.pdbx_description
1 polymer ?
#
loop_
_entity_poly.entity_id
_entity_poly.type
_entity_poly.pdbx_seq_one_letter_code
_entity_poly.pdbx_strand_id
1 'polypeptide(L)'
;MTEPHHQPDPSAEPPAQPETVGATSPQPVIRKRSQVRWVIVGAAVLVLLLCFGGCGVLLATTNGEESPDQGKPAPTAASQSRPSTSAPTSASAPTTAPATTPPPAPVYDTPTKGDFKLKVKTLRKQCFGSAGCNITYRIDVTYTGDGLDPSSTYEVTYEVKGAEDPVINTFEVTGDSASVQQEERASTKRSGDKLTAVVTDVSEL
;
A
#
# COMPACT_ATOMS: atom_id res chain seq x y z
N MET A 1 43.37 -50.28 30.84
CA MET A 1 43.78 -50.04 29.44
C MET A 1 43.39 -48.60 29.14
N THR A 2 44.34 -47.69 29.32
CA THR A 2 44.11 -46.25 29.33
C THR A 2 44.41 -45.70 27.93
N GLU A 3 43.41 -45.07 27.35
CA GLU A 3 43.41 -44.41 26.05
C GLU A 3 44.39 -43.22 26.05
N PRO A 4 45.23 -43.03 25.01
CA PRO A 4 46.14 -41.89 24.95
C PRO A 4 45.40 -40.63 24.48
N HIS A 5 45.45 -39.58 25.29
CA HIS A 5 44.98 -38.24 24.95
C HIS A 5 45.73 -37.69 23.72
N HIS A 6 44.97 -37.39 22.67
CA HIS A 6 45.43 -36.59 21.52
C HIS A 6 45.61 -35.12 21.98
N GLN A 7 46.84 -34.64 21.96
CA GLN A 7 47.15 -33.21 22.07
C GLN A 7 46.80 -32.51 20.75
N PRO A 8 46.15 -31.33 20.75
CA PRO A 8 46.08 -30.51 19.55
C PRO A 8 47.43 -29.82 19.29
N ASP A 9 47.85 -29.78 18.03
CA ASP A 9 49.04 -29.07 17.56
C ASP A 9 49.04 -27.59 17.98
N PRO A 10 50.22 -26.99 18.29
CA PRO A 10 50.31 -25.55 18.49
C PRO A 10 49.99 -24.81 17.18
N SER A 11 49.04 -23.89 17.26
CA SER A 11 48.58 -23.05 16.17
C SER A 11 49.74 -22.27 15.53
N ALA A 12 49.77 -22.27 14.21
CA ALA A 12 50.67 -21.45 13.40
C ALA A 12 50.49 -19.96 13.73
N GLU A 13 51.61 -19.30 14.02
CA GLU A 13 51.73 -17.87 14.25
C GLU A 13 51.39 -17.08 12.96
N PRO A 14 50.54 -16.05 12.99
CA PRO A 14 50.33 -15.17 11.84
C PRO A 14 51.50 -14.18 11.70
N PRO A 15 52.00 -13.90 10.48
CA PRO A 15 53.14 -13.01 10.29
C PRO A 15 52.78 -11.56 10.62
N ALA A 16 53.76 -10.87 11.22
CA ALA A 16 53.72 -9.46 11.59
C ALA A 16 53.36 -8.53 10.40
N GLN A 17 52.46 -7.59 10.63
CA GLN A 17 52.18 -6.48 9.71
C GLN A 17 53.30 -5.42 9.80
N PRO A 18 53.79 -4.86 8.69
CA PRO A 18 54.60 -3.64 8.73
C PRO A 18 53.72 -2.39 8.91
N GLU A 19 54.25 -1.47 9.71
CA GLU A 19 53.66 -0.20 10.11
C GLU A 19 53.54 0.82 8.95
N THR A 20 52.40 1.51 8.96
CA THR A 20 52.14 2.93 8.68
C THR A 20 53.15 3.73 7.83
N VAL A 21 52.75 4.13 6.61
CA VAL A 21 53.16 5.42 6.02
C VAL A 21 52.05 6.00 5.14
N GLY A 22 51.66 7.26 5.39
CA GLY A 22 51.24 8.17 4.32
C GLY A 22 49.75 8.52 4.22
N ALA A 23 49.24 9.32 5.16
CA ALA A 23 48.07 10.15 4.92
C ALA A 23 48.41 11.22 3.86
N THR A 24 47.87 11.07 2.64
CA THR A 24 47.73 12.18 1.69
C THR A 24 46.25 12.42 1.44
N SER A 25 45.81 13.59 1.89
CA SER A 25 44.44 14.11 1.84
C SER A 25 43.94 14.23 0.39
N PRO A 26 42.74 13.73 0.03
CA PRO A 26 42.16 14.01 -1.28
C PRO A 26 41.46 15.39 -1.26
N GLN A 27 41.80 16.24 -2.22
CA GLN A 27 41.13 17.52 -2.44
C GLN A 27 39.62 17.34 -2.67
N PRO A 28 38.76 18.24 -2.14
CA PRO A 28 37.36 18.28 -2.48
C PRO A 28 37.17 18.88 -3.88
N VAL A 29 36.98 18.02 -4.89
CA VAL A 29 36.46 18.46 -6.19
C VAL A 29 34.99 18.80 -5.99
N ILE A 30 34.70 20.09 -5.83
CA ILE A 30 33.33 20.63 -5.79
C ILE A 30 32.67 20.36 -7.15
N ARG A 31 31.90 19.27 -7.23
CA ARG A 31 31.11 18.97 -8.42
C ARG A 31 29.84 19.82 -8.39
N LYS A 32 29.88 20.89 -9.19
CA LYS A 32 28.81 21.86 -9.40
C LYS A 32 27.51 21.14 -9.82
N ARG A 33 26.57 20.99 -8.89
CA ARG A 33 25.25 20.39 -9.14
C ARG A 33 24.38 21.45 -9.83
N SER A 34 24.13 21.25 -11.12
CA SER A 34 23.36 22.17 -11.97
C SER A 34 21.95 22.40 -11.41
N GLN A 35 21.65 23.66 -11.12
CA GLN A 35 20.47 24.17 -10.44
C GLN A 35 19.31 24.42 -11.41
N VAL A 36 18.60 23.39 -11.84
CA VAL A 36 17.47 23.56 -12.80
C VAL A 36 16.12 23.10 -12.24
N ARG A 37 15.99 22.86 -10.92
CA ARG A 37 14.70 22.46 -10.30
C ARG A 37 14.19 23.40 -9.21
N TRP A 38 14.79 24.57 -9.02
CA TRP A 38 14.42 25.50 -7.95
C TRP A 38 13.50 26.65 -8.37
N VAL A 39 13.23 26.83 -9.66
CA VAL A 39 12.42 27.97 -10.15
C VAL A 39 10.90 27.72 -10.03
N ILE A 40 10.45 26.48 -9.77
CA ILE A 40 9.01 26.15 -9.80
C ILE A 40 8.33 26.29 -8.42
N VAL A 41 9.09 26.38 -7.32
CA VAL A 41 8.51 26.45 -5.97
C VAL A 41 8.08 27.88 -5.56
N GLY A 42 8.61 28.92 -6.22
CA GLY A 42 8.29 30.31 -5.90
C GLY A 42 6.95 30.83 -6.44
N ALA A 43 6.43 30.24 -7.52
CA ALA A 43 5.22 30.75 -8.19
C ALA A 43 3.90 30.23 -7.59
N ALA A 44 3.93 29.12 -6.85
CA ALA A 44 2.71 28.50 -6.30
C ALA A 44 2.19 29.18 -5.01
N VAL A 45 3.06 29.87 -4.25
CA VAL A 45 2.68 30.51 -2.98
C VAL A 45 1.98 31.86 -3.19
N LEU A 46 2.25 32.55 -4.30
CA LEU A 46 1.61 33.84 -4.62
C LEU A 46 0.15 33.68 -5.08
N VAL A 47 -0.19 32.55 -5.73
CA VAL A 47 -1.56 32.30 -6.23
C VAL A 47 -2.48 31.83 -5.10
N LEU A 48 -1.96 31.11 -4.10
CA LEU A 48 -2.77 30.61 -2.98
C LEU A 48 -3.23 31.74 -2.03
N LEU A 49 -2.44 32.80 -1.86
CA LEU A 49 -2.82 33.95 -1.03
C LEU A 49 -3.89 34.85 -1.66
N LEU A 50 -4.06 34.81 -2.98
CA LEU A 50 -5.09 35.57 -3.70
C LEU A 50 -6.46 34.86 -3.75
N CYS A 51 -6.51 33.54 -3.53
CA CYS A 51 -7.75 32.76 -3.62
C CYS A 51 -8.49 32.55 -2.29
N PHE A 52 -7.87 32.83 -1.14
CA PHE A 52 -8.50 32.66 0.19
C PHE A 52 -8.88 33.98 0.89
N GLY A 53 -8.68 35.13 0.25
CA GLY A 53 -9.01 36.46 0.78
C GLY A 53 -10.44 36.95 0.50
N GLY A 54 -11.41 36.04 0.28
CA GLY A 54 -12.74 36.37 -0.25
C GLY A 54 -13.90 35.70 0.47
N CYS A 55 -13.90 35.67 1.81
CA CYS A 55 -15.11 35.34 2.59
C CYS A 55 -15.35 36.42 3.64
N GLY A 56 -15.81 37.58 3.17
CA GLY A 56 -16.31 38.66 3.99
C GLY A 56 -17.83 38.79 3.88
N VAL A 57 -18.50 38.41 4.97
CA VAL A 57 -19.77 38.95 5.50
C VAL A 57 -21.04 38.75 4.66
N LEU A 58 -21.98 37.96 5.19
CA LEU A 58 -23.36 38.43 5.34
C LEU A 58 -23.97 37.91 6.65
N LEU A 59 -24.59 38.83 7.38
CA LEU A 59 -25.18 38.68 8.70
C LEU A 59 -26.61 38.12 8.62
N ALA A 60 -27.06 37.62 9.78
CA ALA A 60 -28.36 37.88 10.41
C ALA A 60 -29.45 36.78 10.39
N THR A 61 -29.71 36.27 11.61
CA THR A 61 -31.02 36.00 12.24
C THR A 61 -31.74 34.72 11.76
N THR A 62 -32.40 33.89 12.59
CA THR A 62 -33.14 34.08 13.84
C THR A 62 -33.24 32.77 14.64
N ASN A 63 -33.13 32.89 15.97
CA ASN A 63 -34.00 32.39 17.05
C ASN A 63 -34.46 30.91 17.17
N GLY A 64 -34.31 30.41 18.41
CA GLY A 64 -34.99 29.25 19.02
C GLY A 64 -33.98 28.17 19.43
N GLU A 65 -33.44 28.07 20.65
CA GLU A 65 -34.10 28.01 21.98
C GLU A 65 -35.22 26.96 21.94
N GLU A 66 -35.28 25.87 22.71
CA GLU A 66 -34.55 25.30 23.84
C GLU A 66 -35.04 23.83 23.91
N SER A 67 -34.24 22.94 24.50
CA SER A 67 -34.61 21.57 24.89
C SER A 67 -35.58 21.62 26.13
N PRO A 68 -35.82 20.55 26.89
CA PRO A 68 -36.53 19.28 26.67
C PRO A 68 -37.75 19.12 27.65
N ASP A 69 -38.24 17.87 27.77
CA ASP A 69 -38.80 17.25 29.00
C ASP A 69 -40.33 17.05 29.17
N GLN A 70 -40.65 15.81 29.61
CA GLN A 70 -41.83 15.29 30.34
C GLN A 70 -43.17 15.13 29.59
N GLY A 71 -43.94 14.04 29.72
CA GLY A 71 -43.94 12.96 30.71
C GLY A 71 -45.35 12.85 31.32
N LYS A 72 -46.13 11.80 31.00
CA LYS A 72 -47.19 11.25 31.89
C LYS A 72 -47.82 9.97 31.32
N PRO A 73 -48.04 8.92 32.15
CA PRO A 73 -48.76 7.72 31.76
C PRO A 73 -50.26 7.75 32.10
N ALA A 74 -51.03 7.00 31.30
CA ALA A 74 -52.33 6.33 31.51
C ALA A 74 -53.54 7.12 32.08
N PRO A 75 -54.78 6.79 31.63
CA PRO A 75 -55.50 5.73 32.33
C PRO A 75 -56.27 4.74 31.44
N THR A 76 -56.46 3.56 32.02
CA THR A 76 -57.35 2.45 31.68
C THR A 76 -58.79 2.89 31.40
N ALA A 77 -59.39 2.35 30.34
CA ALA A 77 -60.82 2.01 30.34
C ALA A 77 -61.07 0.84 29.39
N ALA A 78 -61.61 -0.23 29.98
CA ALA A 78 -62.08 -1.41 29.30
C ALA A 78 -63.26 -1.10 28.35
N SER A 79 -63.45 -1.98 27.38
CA SER A 79 -64.69 -2.75 27.20
C SER A 79 -65.17 -2.83 25.75
N GLN A 80 -65.77 -3.99 25.45
CA GLN A 80 -66.75 -4.27 24.41
C GLN A 80 -66.23 -4.84 23.08
N SER A 81 -66.07 -6.16 23.11
CA SER A 81 -66.27 -7.06 21.98
C SER A 81 -67.62 -6.78 21.29
N ARG A 82 -67.60 -6.46 20.00
CA ARG A 82 -68.76 -6.58 19.11
C ARG A 82 -68.35 -7.43 17.89
N PRO A 83 -69.13 -8.45 17.51
CA PRO A 83 -68.86 -9.21 16.30
C PRO A 83 -69.22 -8.34 15.09
N SER A 84 -68.23 -8.01 14.26
CA SER A 84 -68.48 -7.35 12.98
C SER A 84 -68.63 -8.41 11.90
N THR A 85 -69.86 -8.51 11.43
CA THR A 85 -70.36 -9.04 10.17
C THR A 85 -69.30 -9.24 9.09
N SER A 86 -69.21 -10.47 8.60
CA SER A 86 -68.46 -10.89 7.42
C SER A 86 -68.97 -10.16 6.17
N ALA A 87 -68.20 -9.21 5.64
CA ALA A 87 -68.37 -8.71 4.28
C ALA A 87 -67.59 -9.63 3.32
N PRO A 88 -68.10 -9.95 2.12
CA PRO A 88 -67.33 -10.65 1.11
C PRO A 88 -66.24 -9.70 0.59
N THR A 89 -64.99 -9.94 0.99
CA THR A 89 -63.84 -9.27 0.39
C THR A 89 -63.74 -9.72 -1.06
N SER A 90 -64.07 -8.83 -1.99
CA SER A 90 -63.77 -9.00 -3.42
C SER A 90 -62.29 -9.34 -3.57
N ALA A 91 -62.01 -10.52 -4.13
CA ALA A 91 -60.67 -10.90 -4.55
C ALA A 91 -60.23 -9.97 -5.69
N SER A 92 -59.40 -8.97 -5.37
CA SER A 92 -58.60 -8.28 -6.38
C SER A 92 -57.72 -9.32 -7.06
N ALA A 93 -57.85 -9.42 -8.38
CA ALA A 93 -56.94 -10.21 -9.20
C ALA A 93 -55.49 -9.78 -8.92
N PRO A 94 -54.53 -10.73 -8.82
CA PRO A 94 -53.14 -10.38 -8.61
C PRO A 94 -52.66 -9.57 -9.83
N THR A 95 -52.38 -8.28 -9.60
CA THR A 95 -51.63 -7.46 -10.56
C THR A 95 -50.22 -8.04 -10.58
N THR A 96 -49.90 -8.76 -11.65
CA THR A 96 -48.54 -9.25 -11.91
C THR A 96 -47.63 -8.04 -12.06
N ALA A 97 -46.77 -7.80 -11.06
CA ALA A 97 -45.73 -6.79 -11.17
C ALA A 97 -44.83 -7.13 -12.37
N PRO A 98 -44.43 -6.14 -13.20
CA PRO A 98 -43.52 -6.38 -14.30
C PRO A 98 -42.21 -6.98 -13.77
N ALA A 99 -41.81 -8.12 -14.35
CA ALA A 99 -40.54 -8.76 -14.04
C ALA A 99 -39.40 -7.78 -14.36
N THR A 100 -38.66 -7.37 -13.34
CA THR A 100 -37.45 -6.57 -13.51
C THR A 100 -36.33 -7.53 -13.87
N THR A 101 -35.83 -7.42 -15.10
CA THR A 101 -34.63 -8.18 -15.53
C THR A 101 -33.43 -7.67 -14.73
N PRO A 102 -32.67 -8.55 -14.04
CA PRO A 102 -31.46 -8.13 -13.33
C PRO A 102 -30.42 -7.57 -14.30
N PRO A 103 -29.56 -6.63 -13.85
CA PRO A 103 -28.48 -6.11 -14.68
C PRO A 103 -27.51 -7.22 -15.09
N PRO A 104 -26.85 -7.08 -16.27
CA PRO A 104 -25.86 -8.05 -16.71
C PRO A 104 -24.70 -8.13 -15.71
N ALA A 105 -24.15 -9.34 -15.54
CA ALA A 105 -23.00 -9.57 -14.68
C ALA A 105 -21.76 -8.83 -15.23
N PRO A 106 -20.88 -8.31 -14.36
CA PRO A 106 -19.61 -7.75 -14.79
C PRO A 106 -18.76 -8.84 -15.44
N VAL A 107 -18.02 -8.46 -16.47
CA VAL A 107 -17.06 -9.32 -17.17
C VAL A 107 -15.67 -8.81 -16.79
N TYR A 108 -14.80 -9.72 -16.37
CA TYR A 108 -13.42 -9.43 -16.00
C TYR A 108 -12.48 -10.19 -16.93
N ASP A 109 -11.43 -9.52 -17.39
CA ASP A 109 -10.39 -10.15 -18.19
C ASP A 109 -9.35 -10.82 -17.29
N THR A 110 -8.75 -11.90 -17.78
CA THR A 110 -7.64 -12.55 -17.10
C THR A 110 -6.41 -11.65 -17.15
N PRO A 111 -5.84 -11.25 -16.00
CA PRO A 111 -4.69 -10.37 -15.98
C PRO A 111 -3.44 -11.04 -16.55
N THR A 112 -2.61 -10.24 -17.18
CA THR A 112 -1.32 -10.64 -17.74
C THR A 112 -0.17 -9.97 -17.00
N LYS A 113 1.05 -10.47 -17.25
CA LYS A 113 2.30 -9.90 -16.69
C LYS A 113 2.46 -8.41 -17.02
N GLY A 114 1.92 -7.96 -18.16
CA GLY A 114 2.03 -6.58 -18.63
C GLY A 114 1.22 -5.58 -17.81
N ASP A 115 0.17 -6.05 -17.14
CA ASP A 115 -0.81 -5.23 -16.43
C ASP A 115 -0.31 -4.80 -15.06
N PHE A 116 0.70 -5.48 -14.52
CA PHE A 116 1.31 -5.19 -13.24
C PHE A 116 2.60 -4.38 -13.42
N LYS A 117 2.61 -3.14 -12.92
CA LYS A 117 3.80 -2.31 -12.81
C LYS A 117 4.34 -2.39 -11.39
N LEU A 118 5.59 -2.83 -11.26
CA LEU A 118 6.28 -2.91 -9.97
C LEU A 118 7.29 -1.78 -9.83
N LYS A 119 7.31 -1.17 -8.65
CA LYS A 119 8.32 -0.18 -8.28
C LYS A 119 8.97 -0.58 -6.96
N VAL A 120 10.30 -0.65 -6.96
CA VAL A 120 11.05 -0.88 -5.74
C VAL A 120 11.18 0.44 -4.97
N LYS A 121 10.63 0.47 -3.76
CA LYS A 121 10.80 1.60 -2.83
C LYS A 121 11.83 1.23 -1.77
N THR A 122 13.00 1.85 -1.83
CA THR A 122 14.01 1.73 -0.78
C THR A 122 13.50 2.38 0.51
N LEU A 123 13.45 1.60 1.58
CA LEU A 123 13.08 2.05 2.92
C LEU A 123 14.31 2.44 3.73
N ARG A 124 15.37 1.61 3.67
CA ARG A 124 16.65 1.86 4.34
C ARG A 124 17.78 1.38 3.46
N LYS A 125 18.93 2.07 3.53
CA LYS A 125 20.15 1.71 2.80
C LYS A 125 21.36 2.01 3.67
N GLN A 126 22.19 0.99 3.90
CA GLN A 126 23.44 1.10 4.64
C GLN A 126 24.57 0.60 3.76
N CYS A 127 25.61 1.42 3.58
CA CYS A 127 26.70 1.13 2.65
C CYS A 127 28.04 1.02 3.38
N PHE A 128 28.86 0.08 2.94
CA PHE A 128 30.13 -0.29 3.58
C PHE A 128 31.30 -0.07 2.61
N GLY A 129 31.32 1.09 1.96
CA GLY A 129 32.36 1.45 0.99
C GLY A 129 32.37 0.54 -0.24
N SER A 130 33.48 -0.16 -0.46
CA SER A 130 33.64 -1.11 -1.57
C SER A 130 32.93 -2.43 -1.37
N ALA A 131 32.47 -2.74 -0.14
CA ALA A 131 31.71 -3.96 0.15
C ALA A 131 30.23 -3.87 -0.23
N GLY A 132 29.80 -2.76 -0.86
CA GLY A 132 28.43 -2.61 -1.32
C GLY A 132 27.47 -2.04 -0.29
N CYS A 133 26.17 -2.34 -0.43
CA CYS A 133 25.14 -1.87 0.50
C CYS A 133 24.10 -2.93 0.82
N ASN A 134 23.65 -2.94 2.07
CA ASN A 134 22.44 -3.62 2.53
C ASN A 134 21.24 -2.69 2.37
N ILE A 135 20.22 -3.16 1.65
CA ILE A 135 19.03 -2.40 1.31
C ILE A 135 17.82 -3.12 1.91
N THR A 136 17.03 -2.38 2.68
CA THR A 136 15.66 -2.76 3.04
C THR A 136 14.71 -2.02 2.10
N TYR A 137 13.83 -2.74 1.43
CA TYR A 137 12.92 -2.18 0.44
C TYR A 137 11.52 -2.79 0.56
N ARG A 138 10.58 -2.24 -0.20
CA ARG A 138 9.27 -2.84 -0.45
C ARG A 138 8.90 -2.69 -1.91
N ILE A 139 7.99 -3.53 -2.37
CA ILE A 139 7.37 -3.40 -3.70
C ILE A 139 6.11 -2.56 -3.59
N ASP A 140 6.06 -1.46 -4.34
CA ASP A 140 4.83 -0.75 -4.62
C ASP A 140 4.27 -1.32 -5.95
N VAL A 141 3.02 -1.81 -5.91
CA VAL A 141 2.33 -2.43 -7.06
C VAL A 141 1.34 -1.44 -7.65
N THR A 142 1.24 -1.42 -8.97
CA THR A 142 0.18 -0.70 -9.69
C THR A 142 -0.39 -1.61 -10.76
N TYR A 143 -1.68 -1.92 -10.67
CA TYR A 143 -2.42 -2.63 -11.70
C TYR A 143 -2.95 -1.63 -12.74
N THR A 144 -2.88 -2.00 -14.02
CA THR A 144 -3.20 -1.12 -15.15
C THR A 144 -4.19 -1.72 -16.16
N GLY A 145 -4.76 -2.89 -15.86
CA GLY A 145 -5.81 -3.52 -16.67
C GLY A 145 -7.22 -3.01 -16.34
N ASP A 146 -8.22 -3.57 -17.00
CA ASP A 146 -9.63 -3.11 -16.98
C ASP A 146 -10.44 -3.55 -15.73
N GLY A 147 -9.73 -3.87 -14.65
CA GLY A 147 -10.29 -4.33 -13.37
C GLY A 147 -10.12 -5.83 -13.15
N LEU A 148 -9.93 -6.22 -11.89
CA LEU A 148 -9.80 -7.61 -11.48
C LEU A 148 -11.11 -8.12 -10.89
N ASP A 149 -11.40 -9.39 -11.11
CA ASP A 149 -12.51 -10.05 -10.42
C ASP A 149 -12.26 -10.00 -8.91
N PRO A 150 -13.16 -9.42 -8.09
CA PRO A 150 -12.99 -9.35 -6.64
C PRO A 150 -13.09 -10.72 -5.95
N SER A 151 -13.53 -11.76 -6.66
CA SER A 151 -13.65 -13.13 -6.16
C SER A 151 -12.48 -14.05 -6.56
N SER A 152 -11.68 -13.64 -7.55
CA SER A 152 -10.45 -14.36 -7.92
C SER A 152 -9.23 -13.77 -7.21
N THR A 153 -8.29 -14.65 -6.85
CA THR A 153 -6.99 -14.25 -6.33
C THR A 153 -5.91 -14.68 -7.31
N TYR A 154 -5.00 -13.77 -7.63
CA TYR A 154 -3.86 -14.04 -8.48
C TYR A 154 -2.58 -14.01 -7.66
N GLU A 155 -1.73 -15.03 -7.84
CA GLU A 155 -0.34 -15.01 -7.41
C GLU A 155 0.52 -14.38 -8.52
N VAL A 156 1.26 -13.34 -8.17
CA VAL A 156 2.16 -12.64 -9.07
C VAL A 156 3.60 -12.91 -8.64
N THR A 157 4.35 -13.59 -9.51
CA THR A 157 5.79 -13.83 -9.30
C THR A 157 6.60 -12.71 -9.93
N TYR A 158 7.61 -12.23 -9.21
CA TYR A 158 8.51 -11.18 -9.70
C TYR A 158 9.97 -11.44 -9.34
N GLU A 159 10.85 -10.80 -10.09
CA GLU A 159 12.30 -10.84 -9.92
C GLU A 159 12.82 -9.42 -9.67
N VAL A 160 13.56 -9.23 -8.57
CA VAL A 160 14.30 -8.02 -8.25
C VAL A 160 15.73 -8.15 -8.75
N LYS A 161 16.06 -7.33 -9.74
CA LYS A 161 17.38 -7.21 -10.38
C LYS A 161 18.20 -6.10 -9.74
N GLY A 162 19.51 -6.17 -9.89
CA GLY A 162 20.47 -5.18 -9.39
C GLY A 162 20.94 -5.41 -7.96
N ALA A 163 20.40 -6.42 -7.28
CA ALA A 163 21.00 -7.01 -6.08
C ALA A 163 22.26 -7.83 -6.45
N GLU A 164 23.02 -8.28 -5.45
CA GLU A 164 24.20 -9.14 -5.68
C GLU A 164 23.80 -10.43 -6.40
N ASP A 165 22.70 -11.02 -5.94
CA ASP A 165 21.98 -12.13 -6.52
C ASP A 165 20.53 -11.70 -6.78
N PRO A 166 19.91 -12.08 -7.91
CA PRO A 166 18.50 -11.80 -8.17
C PRO A 166 17.61 -12.37 -7.07
N VAL A 167 16.64 -11.59 -6.60
CA VAL A 167 15.66 -12.02 -5.59
C VAL A 167 14.35 -12.32 -6.29
N ILE A 168 13.85 -13.55 -6.18
CA ILE A 168 12.55 -13.95 -6.73
C ILE A 168 11.57 -14.11 -5.58
N ASN A 169 10.41 -13.46 -5.67
CA ASN A 169 9.36 -13.51 -4.66
C ASN A 169 7.98 -13.46 -5.33
N THR A 170 6.94 -13.73 -4.52
CA THR A 170 5.54 -13.66 -4.94
C THR A 170 4.76 -12.67 -4.07
N PHE A 171 3.64 -12.18 -4.60
CA PHE A 171 2.60 -11.48 -3.84
C PHE A 171 1.23 -11.84 -4.41
N GLU A 172 0.18 -11.67 -3.60
CA GLU A 172 -1.19 -11.97 -4.00
C GLU A 172 -1.96 -10.69 -4.34
N VAL A 173 -2.88 -10.79 -5.30
CA VAL A 173 -3.80 -9.71 -5.67
C VAL A 173 -5.22 -10.23 -5.72
N THR A 174 -6.13 -9.55 -5.04
CA THR A 174 -7.58 -9.84 -5.03
C THR A 174 -8.34 -8.52 -5.20
N GLY A 175 -9.13 -8.42 -6.27
CA GLY A 175 -9.77 -7.15 -6.66
C GLY A 175 -8.76 -6.00 -6.74
N ASP A 176 -9.01 -4.91 -6.02
CA ASP A 176 -8.14 -3.72 -5.99
C ASP A 176 -7.02 -3.79 -4.94
N SER A 177 -6.89 -4.91 -4.22
CA SER A 177 -5.95 -5.05 -3.10
C SER A 177 -4.80 -5.98 -3.45
N ALA A 178 -3.57 -5.55 -3.11
CA ALA A 178 -2.36 -6.35 -3.24
C ALA A 178 -1.75 -6.62 -1.86
N SER A 179 -1.51 -7.89 -1.56
CA SER A 179 -0.87 -8.36 -0.34
C SER A 179 0.63 -8.51 -0.55
N VAL A 180 1.37 -7.42 -0.35
CA VAL A 180 2.83 -7.37 -0.51
C VAL A 180 3.56 -7.46 0.82
N GLN A 181 4.78 -8.01 0.80
CA GLN A 181 5.69 -7.92 1.95
C GLN A 181 6.04 -6.46 2.24
N GLN A 182 5.96 -6.07 3.52
CA GLN A 182 6.20 -4.69 3.93
C GLN A 182 7.69 -4.33 3.91
N GLU A 183 8.56 -5.30 4.18
CA GLU A 183 10.00 -5.13 4.17
C GLU A 183 10.67 -6.39 3.59
N GLU A 184 11.52 -6.18 2.61
CA GLU A 184 12.40 -7.18 2.03
C GLU A 184 13.84 -6.69 2.09
N ARG A 185 14.80 -7.62 2.05
CA ARG A 185 16.22 -7.31 2.16
C ARG A 185 16.97 -7.81 0.94
N ALA A 186 17.87 -6.98 0.43
CA ALA A 186 18.82 -7.34 -0.61
C ALA A 186 20.15 -6.64 -0.37
N SER A 187 21.23 -7.26 -0.82
CA SER A 187 22.55 -6.66 -0.88
C SER A 187 22.85 -6.20 -2.30
N THR A 188 23.74 -5.23 -2.46
CA THR A 188 24.19 -4.73 -3.78
C THR A 188 25.71 -4.69 -3.80
N LYS A 189 26.33 -5.02 -4.95
CA LYS A 189 27.80 -5.08 -5.08
C LYS A 189 28.43 -3.70 -4.93
N ARG A 190 27.75 -2.66 -5.43
CA ARG A 190 28.21 -1.27 -5.37
C ARG A 190 27.13 -0.35 -4.82
N SER A 191 27.56 0.73 -4.19
CA SER A 191 26.63 1.73 -3.64
C SER A 191 25.79 2.46 -4.69
N GLY A 192 26.24 2.50 -5.94
CA GLY A 192 25.51 3.08 -7.06
C GLY A 192 24.47 2.15 -7.71
N ASP A 193 24.48 0.86 -7.36
CA ASP A 193 23.56 -0.10 -7.96
C ASP A 193 22.10 0.20 -7.54
N LYS A 194 21.18 -0.07 -8.45
CA LYS A 194 19.75 0.20 -8.29
C LYS A 194 18.97 -1.09 -8.40
N LEU A 195 18.03 -1.27 -7.46
CA LEU A 195 17.08 -2.36 -7.51
C LEU A 195 15.94 -2.05 -8.47
N THR A 196 15.56 -3.03 -9.29
CA THR A 196 14.41 -2.96 -10.21
C THR A 196 13.63 -4.26 -10.15
N ALA A 197 12.31 -4.19 -10.00
CA ALA A 197 11.45 -5.37 -9.97
C ALA A 197 10.77 -5.56 -11.33
N VAL A 198 10.67 -6.81 -11.78
CA VAL A 198 9.99 -7.19 -13.03
C VAL A 198 9.10 -8.38 -12.75
N VAL A 199 7.84 -8.31 -13.19
CA VAL A 199 6.92 -9.45 -13.12
C VAL A 199 7.37 -10.53 -14.09
N THR A 200 7.53 -11.73 -13.58
CA THR A 200 7.97 -12.91 -14.35
C THR A 200 6.83 -13.87 -14.58
N ASP A 201 5.83 -13.92 -13.70
CA ASP A 201 4.66 -14.78 -13.87
C ASP A 201 3.40 -14.26 -13.16
N VAL A 202 2.23 -14.69 -13.65
CA VAL A 202 0.92 -14.39 -13.07
C VAL A 202 0.06 -15.65 -13.23
N SER A 203 -0.48 -16.15 -12.13
CA SER A 203 -1.34 -17.33 -12.09
C SER A 203 -2.52 -17.13 -11.15
N GLU A 204 -3.69 -17.65 -11.51
CA GLU A 204 -4.85 -17.69 -10.62
C GLU A 204 -4.68 -18.80 -9.57
N LEU A 205 -5.07 -18.53 -8.32
CA LEU A 205 -5.00 -19.46 -7.18
C LEU A 205 -6.27 -20.30 -7.00
#